data_AF-K1UN43-F1
#
_entry.id   AF-K1UN43-F1
#
_cell.length_a   1.000
_cell.length_b   1.000
_cell.length_c   1.000
_cell.angle_alpha   90.00
_cell.angle_beta   90.00
_cell.angle_gamma   90.00
#
_symmetry.space_group_name_H-M   'P 1'
#
loop_
_entity.id
_entity.type
_entity.pdbx_description
1 polymer ?
#
loop_
_entity_poly.entity_id
_entity_poly.type
_entity_poly.pdbx_seq_one_letter_code
_entity_poly.pdbx_strand_id
1 'polypeptide(L)'
;METNDIVTKNFESYADVAADIINVLLHEGRRRVKDYEMLSAATESLYLDKENGLRNQLEDVAKYHVVNGVPKVLYLFANQTKVDKGMVLRKAGYAGGEYRRQYRKTKSEPISCDRNC
;
A
#
# COMPACT_ATOMS: atom_id res chain seq x y z
N MET A 1 -10.10 -4.60 20.71
CA MET A 1 -9.80 -3.92 19.44
C MET A 1 -9.61 -2.46 19.81
N GLU A 2 -8.39 -1.92 19.69
CA GLU A 2 -8.12 -0.54 20.11
C GLU A 2 -8.74 0.45 19.13
N THR A 3 -9.64 1.30 19.64
CA THR A 3 -10.46 2.24 18.87
C THR A 3 -9.64 3.27 18.09
N ASN A 4 -8.42 3.59 18.55
CA ASN A 4 -7.55 4.59 17.94
C ASN A 4 -7.00 4.15 16.58
N ASP A 5 -6.75 2.85 16.37
CA ASP A 5 -6.21 2.35 15.10
C ASP A 5 -7.22 2.49 13.94
N ILE A 6 -8.52 2.46 14.22
CA ILE A 6 -9.56 2.60 13.18
C ILE A 6 -9.57 4.02 12.63
N VAL A 7 -9.42 5.01 13.50
CA VAL A 7 -9.48 6.42 13.13
C VAL A 7 -8.27 6.79 12.27
N THR A 8 -7.06 6.43 12.69
CA THR A 8 -5.85 6.77 11.94
C THR A 8 -5.81 6.07 10.58
N LYS A 9 -6.24 4.80 10.50
CA LYS A 9 -6.36 4.08 9.22
C LYS A 9 -7.32 4.76 8.26
N ASN A 10 -8.46 5.25 8.77
CA ASN A 10 -9.41 5.99 7.95
C ASN A 10 -8.80 7.29 7.42
N PHE A 11 -8.03 8.02 8.24
CA PHE A 11 -7.35 9.23 7.79
C PHE A 11 -6.26 8.94 6.75
N GLU A 12 -5.41 7.95 6.98
CA GLU A 12 -4.36 7.53 6.03
C GLU A 12 -4.91 7.00 4.71
N SER A 13 -6.19 6.60 4.68
CA SER A 13 -6.86 6.20 3.45
C SER A 13 -7.06 7.36 2.46
N TYR A 14 -7.08 8.61 2.93
CA TYR A 14 -7.16 9.79 2.06
C TYR A 14 -5.80 10.10 1.42
N ALA A 15 -5.82 10.45 0.14
CA ALA A 15 -4.62 10.60 -0.68
C ALA A 15 -3.78 11.82 -0.28
N ASP A 16 -4.42 12.90 0.14
CA ASP A 16 -3.82 14.12 0.66
C ASP A 16 -3.12 13.87 2.01
N VAL A 17 -3.80 13.22 2.95
CA VAL A 17 -3.23 12.85 4.25
C VAL A 17 -2.02 11.92 4.07
N ALA A 18 -2.14 10.91 3.21
CA ALA A 18 -1.02 10.01 2.92
C ALA A 18 0.18 10.76 2.31
N ALA A 19 -0.05 11.66 1.36
CA ALA A 19 0.99 12.47 0.75
C ALA A 19 1.67 13.39 1.78
N ASP A 20 0.91 14.01 2.68
CA ASP A 20 1.45 14.86 3.74
C ASP A 20 2.30 14.07 4.73
N ILE A 21 1.83 12.90 5.17
CA ILE A 21 2.61 11.99 6.03
C ILE A 21 3.96 11.65 5.36
N ILE A 22 3.95 11.28 4.08
CA ILE A 22 5.16 10.92 3.34
C ILE A 22 6.09 12.14 3.19
N ASN A 23 5.54 13.29 2.83
CA ASN A 23 6.33 14.52 2.67
C ASN A 23 7.00 14.93 3.98
N VAL A 24 6.32 14.79 5.11
CA VAL A 24 6.89 15.07 6.43
C VAL A 24 7.96 14.04 6.81
N LEU A 25 7.63 12.75 6.76
CA LEU A 25 8.49 11.70 7.30
C LEU A 25 9.68 11.34 6.41
N LEU A 26 9.50 11.32 5.08
CA LEU A 26 10.53 10.89 4.13
C LEU A 26 11.19 12.05 3.38
N HIS A 27 10.58 13.23 3.37
CA HIS A 27 11.06 14.39 2.60
C HIS A 27 11.26 15.64 3.45
N GLU A 28 11.36 15.50 4.78
CA GLU A 28 11.67 16.60 5.70
C GLU A 28 10.69 17.79 5.56
N GLY A 29 9.42 17.50 5.30
CA GLY A 29 8.36 18.50 5.11
C GLY A 29 8.32 19.14 3.72
N ARG A 30 9.19 18.75 2.78
CA ARG A 30 9.16 19.25 1.41
C ARG A 30 8.07 18.55 0.62
N ARG A 31 7.19 19.33 -0.06
CA ARG A 31 6.13 18.81 -0.94
C ARG A 31 6.72 18.16 -2.20
N ARG A 32 7.00 16.86 -2.12
CA ARG A 32 7.55 16.04 -3.22
C ARG A 32 6.52 15.07 -3.78
N VAL A 33 5.71 14.48 -2.92
CA VAL A 33 4.58 13.63 -3.28
C VAL A 33 3.32 14.49 -3.34
N LYS A 34 2.53 14.31 -4.39
CA LYS A 34 1.25 15.00 -4.57
C LYS A 34 0.10 14.02 -4.34
N ASP A 35 -0.98 14.51 -3.78
CA ASP A 35 -2.20 13.76 -3.48
C ASP A 35 -2.76 13.02 -4.71
N TYR A 36 -2.85 13.69 -5.86
CA TYR A 36 -3.35 13.10 -7.09
C TYR A 36 -2.40 12.06 -7.72
N GLU A 37 -1.18 11.91 -7.21
CA GLU A 37 -0.23 10.86 -7.59
C GLU A 37 -0.35 9.62 -6.69
N MET A 38 -1.25 9.63 -5.70
CA MET A 38 -1.40 8.56 -4.72
C MET A 38 -2.63 7.71 -5.02
N LEU A 39 -2.42 6.49 -5.52
CA LEU A 39 -3.48 5.52 -5.75
C LEU A 39 -3.52 4.48 -4.62
N SER A 40 -4.73 4.05 -4.24
CA SER A 40 -4.88 2.94 -3.28
C SER A 40 -4.32 1.65 -3.88
N ALA A 41 -3.43 1.00 -3.15
CA ALA A 41 -2.99 -0.36 -3.45
C ALA A 41 -3.92 -1.37 -2.79
N ALA A 42 -3.92 -2.60 -3.31
CA ALA A 42 -4.69 -3.67 -2.69
C ALA A 42 -4.11 -3.97 -1.30
N THR A 43 -4.87 -3.67 -0.25
CA THR A 43 -4.53 -4.01 1.13
C THR A 43 -4.91 -5.45 1.48
N GLU A 44 -5.63 -6.12 0.59
CA GLU A 44 -6.01 -7.52 0.73
C GLU A 44 -5.26 -8.39 -0.27
N SER A 45 -4.56 -9.39 0.25
CA SER A 45 -4.09 -10.50 -0.57
C SER A 45 -4.66 -11.81 -0.04
N LEU A 46 -5.41 -12.47 -0.92
CA LEU A 46 -5.85 -13.84 -0.73
C LEU A 46 -4.78 -14.77 -1.30
N TYR A 47 -4.29 -15.71 -0.49
CA TYR A 47 -3.40 -16.77 -0.96
C TYR A 47 -3.88 -18.13 -0.45
N LEU A 48 -3.73 -19.14 -1.28
CA LEU A 48 -3.96 -20.53 -0.88
C LEU A 48 -2.75 -21.02 -0.10
N ASP A 49 -2.98 -21.34 1.16
CA ASP A 49 -2.08 -22.17 1.94
C ASP A 49 -2.31 -23.64 1.54
N LYS A 50 -1.23 -24.39 1.32
CA LYS A 50 -1.32 -25.78 0.82
C LYS A 50 -2.01 -26.72 1.82
N GLU A 51 -2.03 -26.37 3.09
CA GLU A 51 -2.59 -27.21 4.17
C GLU A 51 -3.90 -26.66 4.74
N ASN A 52 -4.10 -25.34 4.77
CA ASN A 52 -5.18 -24.71 5.58
C ASN A 52 -6.18 -23.85 4.78
N GLY A 53 -6.17 -23.89 3.45
CA GLY A 53 -7.16 -23.18 2.62
C GLY A 53 -6.85 -21.70 2.36
N LEU A 54 -7.88 -20.92 2.01
CA LEU A 54 -7.77 -19.51 1.61
C LEU A 54 -7.46 -18.63 2.83
N ARG A 55 -6.30 -17.97 2.85
CA ARG A 55 -5.92 -17.02 3.91
C ARG A 55 -6.00 -15.59 3.39
N ASN A 56 -6.51 -14.68 4.23
CA ASN A 56 -6.49 -13.24 3.98
C ASN A 56 -5.32 -12.61 4.73
N GLN A 57 -4.47 -11.87 4.02
CA GLN A 57 -3.56 -10.92 4.63
C GLN A 57 -4.15 -9.51 4.49
N LEU A 58 -4.43 -8.87 5.62
CA LEU A 58 -4.94 -7.50 5.72
C LEU A 58 -3.76 -6.55 6.03
N GLU A 59 -3.33 -5.79 5.04
CA GLU A 59 -2.59 -4.54 5.24
C GLU A 59 -3.54 -3.49 5.81
N ASP A 60 -3.02 -2.57 6.60
CA ASP A 60 -3.81 -1.46 7.14
C ASP A 60 -4.13 -0.45 6.03
N VAL A 61 -3.09 0.15 5.44
CA VAL A 61 -3.18 1.06 4.29
C VAL A 61 -1.96 0.87 3.41
N ALA A 62 -2.18 0.69 2.12
CA ALA A 62 -1.13 0.62 1.11
C ALA A 62 -1.43 1.59 -0.03
N LYS A 63 -0.40 2.28 -0.54
CA LYS A 63 -0.54 3.31 -1.58
C LYS A 63 0.54 3.17 -2.65
N TYR A 64 0.13 3.23 -3.92
CA TYR A 64 1.02 3.42 -5.04
C TYR A 64 1.29 4.90 -5.27
N HIS A 65 2.57 5.28 -5.35
CA HIS A 65 2.98 6.57 -5.91
C HIS A 65 3.16 6.42 -7.41
N VAL A 66 2.27 7.06 -8.16
CA VAL A 66 2.19 6.98 -9.61
C VAL A 66 2.62 8.30 -10.20
N VAL A 67 3.77 8.29 -10.87
CA VAL A 67 4.31 9.46 -11.55
C VAL A 67 4.22 9.24 -13.05
N ASN A 68 3.55 10.15 -13.75
CA ASN A 68 3.27 10.06 -15.19
C ASN A 68 2.57 8.75 -15.59
N GLY A 69 1.60 8.31 -14.79
CA GLY A 69 0.83 7.08 -15.04
C GLY A 69 1.59 5.78 -14.73
N VAL A 70 2.84 5.85 -14.24
CA VAL A 70 3.64 4.67 -13.91
C VAL A 70 3.82 4.55 -12.40
N PRO A 71 3.45 3.41 -11.78
CA PRO A 71 3.77 3.14 -10.38
C PRO A 71 5.29 3.11 -10.17
N LYS A 72 5.81 3.99 -9.31
CA LYS A 72 7.24 4.10 -8.98
C LYS A 72 7.56 3.55 -7.59
N VAL A 73 6.66 3.77 -6.63
CA VAL A 73 6.85 3.37 -5.23
C VAL A 73 5.56 2.76 -4.70
N LEU A 74 5.70 1.76 -3.82
CA LEU A 74 4.62 1.22 -3.00
C LEU A 74 4.92 1.56 -1.54
N TYR A 75 4.06 2.37 -0.93
CA TYR A 75 4.11 2.68 0.49
C TYR A 75 3.20 1.74 1.27
N LEU A 76 3.73 1.17 2.35
CA LEU A 76 2.99 0.29 3.26
C LEU A 76 2.95 0.97 4.64
N PHE A 77 1.77 1.37 5.08
CA PHE A 77 1.58 2.05 6.37
C PHE A 77 1.31 1.01 7.46
N ALA A 78 1.96 1.17 8.60
CA ALA A 78 1.80 0.29 9.74
C ALA A 78 1.66 1.14 10.99
N ASN A 79 0.41 1.29 11.46
CA ASN A 79 0.16 1.93 12.74
C ASN A 79 0.12 0.87 13.82
N GLN A 80 1.10 0.92 14.70
CA GLN A 80 1.16 0.04 15.86
C GLN A 80 1.19 0.85 17.14
N THR A 81 0.26 0.55 18.03
CA THR A 81 0.30 1.00 19.43
C THR A 81 1.24 0.15 20.28
N LYS A 82 1.52 -1.10 19.87
CA LYS A 82 2.46 -2.02 20.53
C LYS A 82 3.37 -2.69 19.50
N VAL A 83 4.64 -2.83 19.86
CA VAL A 83 5.66 -3.46 19.00
C VAL A 83 5.30 -4.91 18.71
N ASP A 84 5.05 -5.22 17.43
CA ASP A 84 4.94 -6.59 16.93
C ASP A 84 6.21 -6.96 16.15
N LYS A 85 7.03 -7.86 16.70
CA LYS A 85 8.28 -8.30 16.07
C LYS A 85 8.06 -9.00 14.72
N GLY A 86 6.87 -9.54 14.48
CA GLY A 86 6.50 -10.16 13.21
C GLY A 86 6.07 -9.16 12.13
N MET A 87 5.86 -7.89 12.47
CA MET A 87 5.34 -6.89 11.53
C MET A 87 6.23 -6.72 10.29
N VAL A 88 7.55 -6.65 10.46
CA VAL A 88 8.49 -6.50 9.35
C VAL A 88 8.36 -7.65 8.36
N LEU A 89 8.23 -8.89 8.85
CA LEU A 89 8.06 -10.08 8.01
C LEU A 89 6.73 -10.07 7.26
N ARG A 90 5.64 -9.58 7.89
CA ARG A 90 4.36 -9.40 7.21
C ARG A 90 4.46 -8.37 6.07
N LYS A 91 5.07 -7.20 6.33
CA LYS A 91 5.34 -6.17 5.31
C LYS A 91 6.15 -6.70 4.13
N ALA A 92 7.17 -7.51 4.40
CA ALA A 92 7.94 -8.18 3.35
C ALA A 92 7.08 -9.14 2.50
N GLY A 93 6.14 -9.85 3.13
CA GLY A 93 5.16 -10.69 2.45
C GLY A 93 4.28 -9.90 1.47
N TYR A 94 3.74 -8.76 1.89
CA TYR A 94 2.92 -7.89 1.03
C TYR A 94 3.70 -7.34 -0.16
N ALA A 95 4.91 -6.83 0.09
CA ALA A 95 5.80 -6.36 -0.97
C ALA A 95 6.10 -7.47 -1.99
N GLY A 96 6.36 -8.70 -1.52
CA GLY A 96 6.57 -9.86 -2.38
C GLY A 96 5.33 -10.26 -3.19
N GLY A 97 4.14 -10.15 -2.61
CA GLY A 97 2.86 -10.39 -3.28
C GLY A 97 2.60 -9.40 -4.42
N GLU A 98 2.77 -8.11 -4.16
CA GLU A 98 2.62 -7.06 -5.17
C GLU A 98 3.69 -7.15 -6.26
N TYR A 99 4.94 -7.46 -5.90
CA TYR A 99 6.00 -7.75 -6.87
C TYR A 99 5.61 -8.88 -7.82
N ARG A 100 5.06 -9.98 -7.30
CA ARG A 100 4.60 -11.12 -8.10
C ARG A 100 3.44 -10.72 -9.02
N ARG A 101 2.50 -9.89 -8.54
CA ARG A 101 1.37 -9.38 -9.33
C ARG A 101 1.84 -8.50 -10.47
N GLN A 102 2.75 -7.57 -10.21
CA GLN A 102 3.37 -6.71 -11.23
C GLN A 102 4.11 -7.55 -12.27
N TYR A 103 4.96 -8.48 -11.85
CA TYR A 103 5.70 -9.35 -12.75
C TYR A 103 4.79 -10.19 -13.66
N ARG A 104 3.66 -10.69 -13.12
CA ARG A 104 2.67 -11.42 -13.92
C ARG A 104 1.98 -10.51 -14.95
N LYS A 105 1.66 -9.26 -14.60
CA LYS A 105 1.11 -8.27 -15.53
C LYS A 105 2.09 -7.87 -16.63
N THR A 106 3.39 -7.74 -16.33
CA THR A 106 4.41 -7.43 -17.35
C THR A 106 4.55 -8.54 -18.42
N LYS A 107 4.08 -9.77 -18.14
CA LYS A 107 3.97 -10.85 -19.14
C LYS A 107 2.71 -10.79 -20.00
N SER A 108 1.76 -9.90 -19.70
CA SER A 108 0.50 -9.71 -20.43
C SER A 108 0.19 -8.21 -20.54
N GLU A 109 0.80 -7.56 -21.53
CA GLU A 109 0.55 -6.18 -21.98
C GLU A 109 0.79 -5.03 -20.97
N PRO A 110 1.21 -3.84 -21.44
CA PRO A 110 1.37 -2.66 -20.60
C PRO A 110 0.01 -2.26 -20.00
N ILE A 111 0.04 -1.73 -18.78
CA ILE A 111 -1.15 -1.21 -18.08
C ILE A 111 -1.79 -0.14 -18.98
N SER A 112 -2.91 -0.49 -19.62
CA SER A 112 -3.81 0.48 -20.25
C SER A 112 -4.29 1.43 -19.16
N CYS A 113 -3.92 2.70 -19.25
CA CYS A 113 -4.73 3.76 -18.68
C CYS A 113 -6.06 3.73 -19.43
N ASP A 114 -7.04 3.00 -18.90
CA ASP A 114 -8.42 3.19 -19.30
C ASP A 114 -8.81 4.60 -18.87
N ARG A 115 -8.72 5.49 -19.85
CA ARG A 115 -9.42 6.77 -19.88
C ARG A 115 -10.86 6.52 -19.49
N ASN A 116 -11.25 6.98 -18.30
CA ASN A 116 -12.56 7.55 -18.12
C ASN A 116 -12.45 8.76 -17.20
N CYS A 117 -13.10 9.81 -17.67
CA CYS A 117 -13.30 11.12 -17.09
C CYS A 117 -13.70 11.11 -15.61
#